data_AF-A0A966Z9Y7-F1
#
_entry.id   AF-A0A966Z9Y7-F1
#
_cell.length_a   1.000
_cell.length_b   1.000
_cell.length_c   1.000
_cell.angle_alpha   90.00
_cell.angle_beta   90.00
_cell.angle_gamma   90.00
#
_symmetry.space_group_name_H-M   'P 1'
#
loop_
_entity.id
_entity.type
_entity.pdbx_description
1 polymer ?
#
loop_
_entity_poly.entity_id
_entity_poly.type
_entity_poly.pdbx_seq_one_letter_code
_entity_poly.pdbx_strand_id
1 'polypeptide(L)' 'MSHDLYTDRLSAARPRHLYIDASAAIEWLREVFRFEVRLRVEGENGRILHSELTYGEAVVMVAQAGGWIVP' A
#
# COMPACT_ATOMS: atom_id res chain seq x y z
N MET A 1 29.20 -8.45 -8.36
CA MET A 1 28.30 -7.38 -8.86
C MET A 1 27.11 -8.02 -9.55
N SER A 2 25.99 -8.22 -8.84
CA SER A 2 24.63 -8.38 -9.40
C SER A 2 23.59 -8.90 -8.39
N HIS A 3 23.99 -9.35 -7.18
CA HIS A 3 23.05 -9.96 -6.23
C HIS A 3 22.55 -9.03 -5.10
N ASP A 4 22.96 -7.75 -5.07
CA ASP A 4 22.66 -6.84 -3.93
C ASP A 4 21.68 -5.70 -4.27
N LEU A 5 21.22 -5.57 -5.53
CA LEU A 5 20.30 -4.48 -5.91
C LEU A 5 18.85 -4.94 -6.13
N TYR A 6 18.63 -6.26 -6.22
CA TYR A 6 17.30 -6.84 -6.44
C TYR A 6 16.61 -7.21 -5.12
N THR A 7 17.35 -7.85 -4.20
CA THR A 7 16.84 -8.29 -2.89
C THR A 7 16.72 -7.14 -1.89
N ASP A 8 17.55 -6.10 -2.02
CA ASP A 8 17.56 -4.95 -1.11
C ASP A 8 16.36 -4.01 -1.34
N ARG A 9 15.70 -4.12 -2.50
CA ARG A 9 14.38 -3.49 -2.76
C ARG A 9 13.20 -4.29 -2.19
N LEU A 10 13.43 -5.54 -1.77
CA LEU A 10 12.40 -6.46 -1.26
C LEU A 10 12.52 -6.73 0.25
N SER A 11 13.57 -6.25 0.94
CA SER A 11 13.84 -6.57 2.36
C SER A 11 13.32 -5.54 3.38
N ALA A 12 12.86 -4.37 2.96
CA ALA A 12 12.20 -3.45 3.87
C ALA A 12 10.82 -4.01 4.25
N ALA A 13 10.64 -4.42 5.50
CA ALA A 13 9.33 -4.82 6.03
C ALA A 13 8.34 -3.66 5.84
N ARG A 14 7.50 -3.73 4.81
CA ARG A 14 6.45 -2.74 4.54
C ARG A 14 5.23 -3.11 5.36
N PRO A 15 4.93 -2.39 6.45
CA PRO A 15 3.77 -2.73 7.27
C PRO A 15 2.51 -2.67 6.40
N ARG A 16 1.68 -3.70 6.55
CA ARG A 16 0.39 -3.80 5.87
C ARG A 16 -0.72 -3.48 6.86
N HIS A 17 -1.53 -2.50 6.53
CA HIS A 17 -2.71 -2.13 7.30
C HIS A 17 -3.96 -2.61 6.56
N LEU A 18 -4.80 -3.40 7.25
CA LEU A 18 -6.04 -3.94 6.71
C LEU A 18 -7.22 -3.08 7.19
N TYR A 19 -7.99 -2.57 6.24
CA TYR A 19 -9.19 -1.79 6.51
C TYR A 19 -10.42 -2.47 5.92
N ILE A 20 -11.58 -2.28 6.55
CA ILE A 20 -12.86 -2.78 6.02
C ILE A 20 -13.14 -2.13 4.66
N ASP A 21 -12.92 -0.82 4.56
CA ASP A 21 -12.94 -0.06 3.32
C ASP A 21 -11.58 0.60 3.12
N ALA A 22 -10.79 0.00 2.22
CA ALA A 22 -9.45 0.51 1.92
C ALA A 22 -9.49 1.82 1.11
N SER A 23 -10.51 2.03 0.28
CA SER A 23 -10.62 3.25 -0.52
C SER A 23 -10.85 4.45 0.39
N ALA A 24 -11.82 4.35 1.30
CA ALA A 24 -12.10 5.39 2.29
C ALA A 24 -10.90 5.65 3.22
N ALA A 25 -10.21 4.59 3.65
CA ALA A 25 -9.01 4.72 4.47
C ALA A 25 -7.88 5.48 3.76
N ILE A 26 -7.65 5.21 2.48
CA ILE A 26 -6.64 5.91 1.67
C ILE A 26 -6.96 7.40 1.61
N GLU A 27 -8.20 7.77 1.28
CA GLU A 27 -8.58 9.19 1.19
C GLU A 27 -8.40 9.90 2.53
N TRP A 28 -8.84 9.29 3.63
CA TRP A 28 -8.66 9.86 4.96
C TRP A 28 -7.17 10.04 5.34
N LEU A 29 -6.31 9.06 5.03
CA LEU A 29 -4.86 9.16 5.28
C LEU A 29 -4.22 10.31 4.49
N ARG A 30 -4.68 10.56 3.26
CA ARG A 30 -4.24 11.70 2.45
C ARG A 30 -4.75 13.03 3.03
N GLU A 31 -6.01 13.07 3.43
CA GLU A 31 -6.68 14.29 3.86
C GLU A 31 -6.31 14.75 5.27
N VAL A 32 -5.97 13.83 6.17
CA VAL A 32 -5.66 14.17 7.56
C VAL A 32 -4.16 14.14 7.81
N PHE A 33 -3.50 13.07 7.36
CA PHE A 33 -2.08 12.84 7.64
C PHE A 33 -1.17 13.23 6.47
N ARG A 34 -1.73 13.68 5.35
CA ARG A 34 -0.96 14.10 4.16
C ARG A 34 -0.09 12.97 3.61
N PHE A 35 -0.55 11.72 3.74
CA PHE A 35 0.07 10.62 2.98
C PHE A 35 -0.08 10.88 1.48
N GLU A 36 0.92 10.44 0.72
CA GLU A 36 0.88 10.48 -0.74
C GLU A 36 0.65 9.08 -1.30
N VAL A 37 -0.13 8.98 -2.38
CA VAL A 37 -0.34 7.70 -3.05
C VAL A 37 0.84 7.45 -3.98
N ARG A 38 1.61 6.40 -3.68
CA ARG A 38 2.71 5.94 -4.51
C ARG A 38 2.23 4.96 -5.59
N LEU A 39 1.33 4.06 -5.21
CA LEU A 39 0.71 3.07 -6.11
C LEU A 39 -0.70 2.76 -5.62
N ARG A 40 -1.65 2.67 -6.54
CA ARG A 40 -3.03 2.26 -6.27
C ARG A 40 -3.52 1.42 -7.44
N VAL A 41 -3.91 0.19 -7.14
CA VAL A 41 -4.48 -0.76 -8.09
C VAL A 41 -5.90 -1.05 -7.66
N GLU A 42 -6.85 -0.68 -8.51
CA GLU A 42 -8.26 -0.91 -8.29
C GLU A 42 -8.75 -2.09 -9.12
N GLY A 43 -9.68 -2.85 -8.55
CA GLY A 43 -10.47 -3.85 -9.23
C GLY A 43 -11.88 -3.33 -9.51
N GLU A 44 -12.81 -4.26 -9.70
CA GLU A 44 -14.20 -3.93 -9.95
C GLU A 44 -14.83 -3.15 -8.76
N ASN A 45 -15.73 -2.22 -9.08
CA ASN A 45 -16.44 -1.37 -8.11
C ASN A 45 -15.52 -0.56 -7.18
N GLY A 46 -14.31 -0.19 -7.63
CA GLY A 46 -13.38 0.64 -6.85
C GLY A 46 -12.71 -0.09 -5.68
N ARG A 47 -12.80 -1.42 -5.63
CA ARG A 47 -12.13 -2.23 -4.61
C ARG A 47 -10.61 -2.11 -4.76
N ILE A 48 -9.91 -1.80 -3.68
CA ILE A 48 -8.45 -1.77 -3.68
C ILE A 48 -7.90 -3.20 -3.69
N LEU A 49 -7.19 -3.56 -4.76
CA LEU A 49 -6.48 -4.84 -4.89
C LEU A 49 -5.06 -4.76 -4.32
N HIS A 50 -4.39 -3.63 -4.54
CA HIS A 50 -3.07 -3.33 -3.98
C HIS A 50 -2.89 -1.82 -3.83
N SER A 51 -2.24 -1.37 -2.76
CA SER A 51 -1.82 0.03 -2.67
C SER A 51 -0.59 0.23 -1.81
N GLU A 52 0.15 1.28 -2.15
CA GLU A 52 1.31 1.77 -1.42
C GLU A 52 1.17 3.27 -1.23
N LEU A 53 1.36 3.72 0.01
CA LEU A 53 1.34 5.13 0.38
C LEU A 53 2.68 5.51 1.03
N THR A 54 3.07 6.76 0.87
CA THR A 54 4.29 7.32 1.46
C THR A 54 3.99 8.37 2.52
N TYR A 55 4.79 8.36 3.58
CA TYR A 55 4.85 9.42 4.59
C TYR A 55 6.32 9.66 4.97
N GLY A 56 6.87 10.77 4.50
CA GLY A 56 8.33 10.97 4.50
C GLY A 56 9.02 9.89 3.67
N GLU A 57 9.98 9.20 4.27
CA GLU A 57 10.73 8.11 3.63
C GLU A 57 10.07 6.73 3.81
N ALA A 58 9.02 6.63 4.62
CA ALA A 58 8.34 5.38 4.90
C ALA A 58 7.34 5.02 3.79
N VAL A 59 7.28 3.74 3.43
CA VAL A 59 6.25 3.16 2.56
C VAL A 59 5.38 2.22 3.39
N VAL A 60 4.07 2.46 3.38
CA VAL A 60 3.07 1.60 4.01
C VAL A 60 2.16 1.00 2.95
N MET A 61 1.66 -0.21 3.19
CA MET A 61 0.63 -0.82 2.35
C MET A 61 -0.74 -0.69 3.01
N VAL A 62 -1.73 -0.28 2.23
CA VAL A 62 -3.14 -0.28 2.66
C VAL A 62 -3.90 -1.31 1.83
N ALA A 63 -4.59 -2.23 2.49
CA ALA A 63 -5.29 -3.33 1.85
C ALA A 63 -6.70 -3.47 2.42
N GLN A 64 -7.62 -4.00 1.60
CA GLN A 64 -8.97 -4.29 2.06
C GLN A 64 -9.02 -5.64 2.80
N ALA A 65 -9.63 -5.65 3.99
CA ALA A 65 -9.90 -6.87 4.74
C ALA A 65 -10.83 -7.80 3.93
N GLY A 66 -10.58 -9.11 4.01
CA GLY A 66 -11.26 -10.09 3.15
C GLY A 66 -10.93 -9.95 1.66
N GLY A 67 -9.90 -9.15 1.31
CA GLY A 67 -9.25 -9.09 0.00
C GLY A 67 -8.68 -10.42 -0.44
N TRP A 68 -8.63 -10.65 -1.76
CA TRP A 68 -7.77 -11.69 -2.31
C TRP A 68 -6.32 -11.34 -1.97
N ILE A 69 -5.60 -12.23 -1.30
CA ILE A 69 -4.16 -12.05 -1.10
C ILE A 69 -3.52 -12.35 -2.45
N VAL A 70 -3.08 -11.31 -3.15
CA VAL A 70 -2.17 -11.51 -4.28
C VAL A 70 -0.85 -12.04 -3.70
N PRO A 71 -0.40 -13.25 -4.11
CA PRO A 71 0.85 -13.83 -3.62
C PRO A 71 2.07 -13.04 -4.09
#